data_AF-A0A6I6GXX0-F1
#
_entry.id   AF-A0A6I6GXX0-F1
#
_cell.length_a   1.000
_cell.length_b   1.000
_cell.length_c   1.000
_cell.angle_alpha   90.00
_cell.angle_beta   90.00
_cell.angle_gamma   90.00
#
_symmetry.space_group_name_H-M   'P 1'
#
loop_
_entity.id
_entity.type
_entity.pdbx_description
1 polymer ?
#
loop_
_entity_poly.entity_id
_entity_poly.type
_entity_poly.pdbx_seq_one_letter_code
_entity_poly.pdbx_strand_id
1 'polypeptide(L)'
;MKFLYIASLLLLPALCQSQATALLLKKNNKTVQRYYPGRTISFFTTDKMPVNGRLDSLVRDSLFLTYFQLVRVPTPWGTFRMDTAGRYPIAFSMANVGALPRKRNRWFEGVLMTGGLGYTALNLVNTVREKIHPLAKTILPTSLVALVPQQLATPLPNSKKAAIRWAKTTVFRW
;
A
#
# COMPACT_ATOMS: atom_id res chain seq x y z
N MET A 1 -27.67 33.36 51.65
CA MET A 1 -27.82 32.30 50.62
C MET A 1 -27.13 32.63 49.28
N LYS A 2 -27.06 33.90 48.84
CA LYS A 2 -26.43 34.29 47.56
C LYS A 2 -24.92 33.97 47.43
N PHE A 3 -24.16 34.00 48.53
CA PHE A 3 -22.72 33.67 48.53
C PHE A 3 -22.39 32.19 48.24
N LEU A 4 -23.30 31.26 48.57
CA LEU A 4 -23.10 29.83 48.30
C LEU A 4 -23.11 29.50 46.81
N TYR A 5 -23.94 30.20 46.03
CA TYR A 5 -23.98 30.05 44.58
C TYR A 5 -22.71 30.59 43.91
N ILE A 6 -22.14 31.67 44.43
CA ILE A 6 -20.91 32.27 43.89
C ILE A 6 -19.71 31.35 44.16
N ALA A 7 -19.62 30.78 45.36
CA ALA A 7 -18.58 29.80 45.70
C ALA A 7 -18.70 28.52 44.86
N SER A 8 -19.92 28.04 44.62
CA SER A 8 -20.19 26.91 43.73
C SER A 8 -19.74 27.20 42.29
N LEU A 9 -20.03 28.39 41.76
CA LEU A 9 -19.66 28.78 40.39
C LEU A 9 -18.15 28.88 40.18
N LEU A 10 -17.40 29.28 41.21
CA LEU A 10 -15.93 29.38 41.19
C LEU A 10 -15.21 28.03 41.25
N LEU A 11 -15.89 26.97 41.70
CA LEU A 11 -15.32 25.61 41.77
C LEU A 11 -15.50 24.79 40.48
N LEU A 12 -16.42 25.19 39.58
CA LEU A 12 -16.65 24.51 38.30
C LEU A 12 -15.43 24.44 37.35
N PRO A 13 -14.58 25.46 37.18
CA PRO A 13 -13.47 25.38 36.22
C PRO A 13 -12.36 24.41 36.64
N ALA A 14 -12.25 24.06 37.93
CA ALA A 14 -11.25 23.09 38.42
C ALA A 14 -11.54 21.64 37.97
N LEU A 15 -12.78 21.34 37.59
CA LEU A 15 -13.20 20.01 37.12
C LEU A 15 -13.03 19.84 35.60
N CYS A 16 -12.80 20.93 34.87
CA CYS A 16 -12.79 20.91 33.41
C CYS A 16 -11.37 20.71 32.87
N GLN A 17 -10.88 19.46 32.88
CA GLN A 17 -9.64 19.10 32.20
C GLN A 17 -9.90 18.74 30.73
N SER A 18 -9.81 19.73 29.85
CA SER A 18 -9.82 19.50 28.40
C SER A 18 -8.45 19.01 27.93
N GLN A 19 -8.24 17.69 27.85
CA GLN A 19 -7.14 17.12 27.09
C GLN A 19 -7.62 16.79 25.67
N ALA A 20 -7.16 17.56 24.68
CA ALA A 20 -7.36 17.25 23.28
C ALA A 20 -6.51 16.01 22.90
N THR A 21 -7.12 14.83 22.87
CA THR A 21 -6.46 13.54 22.57
C THR A 21 -6.29 13.33 21.07
N ALA A 22 -5.57 14.21 20.38
CA ALA A 22 -5.22 14.03 18.98
C ALA A 22 -3.81 14.51 18.69
N LEU A 23 -3.00 13.67 18.05
CA LEU A 23 -1.67 14.04 17.61
C LEU A 23 -1.74 14.63 16.20
N LEU A 24 -1.32 15.88 16.07
CA LEU A 24 -1.36 16.65 14.84
C LEU A 24 0.07 16.84 14.31
N LEU A 25 0.40 16.19 13.21
CA LEU A 25 1.66 16.44 12.51
C LEU A 25 1.50 17.68 11.63
N LYS A 26 2.22 18.74 11.95
CA LYS A 26 2.22 19.99 11.19
C LYS A 26 3.53 20.16 10.42
N LYS A 27 3.44 20.66 9.18
CA LYS A 27 4.57 21.10 8.36
C LYS A 27 4.20 22.42 7.70
N ASN A 28 5.04 23.44 7.84
CA ASN A 28 4.80 24.78 7.27
C ASN A 28 3.41 25.34 7.62
N ASN A 29 3.02 25.30 8.89
CA ASN A 29 1.69 25.69 9.39
C ASN A 29 0.48 24.92 8.82
N LYS A 30 0.70 23.87 8.03
CA LYS A 30 -0.36 23.00 7.52
C LYS A 30 -0.35 21.67 8.27
N THR A 31 -1.54 21.19 8.64
CA THR A 31 -1.68 19.85 9.23
C THR A 31 -1.55 18.81 8.13
N VAL A 32 -0.49 17.99 8.19
CA VAL A 32 -0.20 16.96 7.20
C VAL A 32 -0.89 15.64 7.59
N GLN A 33 -0.88 15.30 8.88
CA GLN A 33 -1.47 14.07 9.40
C GLN A 33 -2.11 14.31 10.76
N ARG A 34 -3.15 13.51 11.05
CA ARG A 34 -3.84 13.50 12.34
C ARG A 34 -3.94 12.06 12.82
N TYR A 35 -3.60 11.83 14.08
CA TYR A 35 -3.70 10.53 14.73
C TYR A 35 -4.62 10.66 15.93
N TYR A 36 -5.48 9.66 16.08
CA TYR A 36 -6.47 9.56 17.14
C TYR A 36 -6.27 8.24 17.89
N PRO A 37 -6.56 8.20 19.19
CA PRO A 37 -6.65 6.96 19.95
C PRO A 37 -7.51 5.91 19.24
N GLY A 38 -7.10 4.65 19.34
CA GLY A 38 -7.72 3.50 18.68
C GLY A 38 -7.22 3.22 17.25
N ARG A 39 -6.40 4.09 16.65
CA ARG A 39 -5.82 3.87 15.32
C ARG A 39 -4.41 3.33 15.40
N THR A 40 -4.01 2.52 14.41
CA THR A 40 -2.62 2.09 14.24
C THR A 40 -1.77 3.27 13.78
N ILE A 41 -0.63 3.45 14.44
CA ILE A 41 0.39 4.43 14.10
C ILE A 41 1.72 3.72 13.86
N SER A 42 2.46 4.28 12.92
CA SER A 42 3.78 3.83 12.51
C SER A 42 4.70 5.03 12.60
N PHE A 43 5.82 4.92 13.29
CA PHE A 43 6.83 5.98 13.35
C PHE A 43 8.22 5.39 13.52
N PHE A 44 9.23 6.22 13.34
CA PHE A 44 10.62 5.92 13.62
C PHE A 44 11.03 6.68 14.87
N THR A 45 11.71 5.99 15.79
CA THR A 45 12.32 6.60 16.97
C THR A 45 13.47 7.52 16.54
N THR A 46 13.97 8.37 17.45
CA THR A 46 15.21 9.15 17.27
C THR A 46 16.40 8.28 16.82
N ASP A 47 16.45 7.04 17.30
CA ASP A 47 17.47 6.04 16.95
C ASP A 47 17.19 5.32 15.61
N LYS A 48 16.24 5.82 14.81
CA LYS A 48 15.79 5.27 13.52
C LYS A 48 15.18 3.87 13.58
N MET A 49 14.83 3.39 14.78
CA MET A 49 14.12 2.11 14.93
C MET A 49 12.65 2.26 14.52
N PRO A 50 12.10 1.37 13.68
CA PRO A 50 10.69 1.42 13.31
C PRO A 50 9.81 0.88 14.45
N VAL A 51 8.82 1.67 14.85
CA VAL A 51 7.80 1.28 15.83
C VAL A 51 6.44 1.27 15.14
N ASN A 52 5.72 0.16 15.30
CA ASN A 52 4.37 -0.03 14.77
C ASN A 52 3.47 -0.53 15.88
N GLY A 53 2.38 0.17 16.15
CA GLY A 53 1.46 -0.21 17.22
C GLY A 53 0.12 0.50 17.10
N ARG A 54 -0.86 0.03 17.88
CA ARG A 54 -2.13 0.76 18.08
C ARG A 54 -1.93 1.83 19.11
N LEU A 55 -2.30 3.06 18.78
CA LEU A 55 -2.28 4.18 19.73
C LEU A 55 -3.47 4.04 20.68
N ASP A 56 -3.20 3.84 21.96
CA ASP A 56 -4.24 3.65 22.97
C ASP A 56 -4.62 4.97 23.62
N SER A 57 -3.62 5.79 23.97
CA SER A 57 -3.86 7.12 24.54
C SER A 57 -2.66 8.06 24.34
N LEU A 58 -2.95 9.35 24.53
CA LEU A 58 -2.01 10.46 24.48
C LEU A 58 -2.20 11.26 25.76
N VAL A 59 -1.21 11.26 26.65
CA VAL A 59 -1.29 11.98 27.94
C VAL A 59 0.06 12.62 28.21
N ARG A 60 0.09 13.92 28.52
CA ARG A 60 1.29 14.67 28.97
C ARG A 60 2.54 14.35 28.12
N ASP A 61 2.44 14.61 26.82
CA ASP A 61 3.52 14.38 25.83
C ASP A 61 4.04 12.93 25.77
N SER A 62 3.25 11.98 26.26
CA SER A 62 3.55 10.55 26.21
C SER A 62 2.53 9.83 25.33
N LEU A 63 3.05 8.96 24.48
CA LEU A 63 2.30 8.07 23.60
C LEU A 63 2.22 6.69 24.25
N PHE A 64 1.01 6.22 24.51
CA PHE A 64 0.78 4.85 24.94
C PHE A 64 0.32 4.03 23.75
N LEU A 65 1.08 2.98 23.44
CA LEU A 65 0.86 2.16 22.26
C LEU A 65 0.79 0.69 22.68
N THR A 66 -0.03 -0.09 22.00
CA THR A 66 0.01 -1.56 22.06
C THR A 66 0.73 -2.08 20.82
N TYR A 67 1.88 -2.73 21.03
CA TYR A 67 2.60 -3.48 20.00
C TYR A 67 1.95 -4.85 19.78
N PHE A 68 1.84 -5.28 18.52
CA PHE A 68 1.35 -6.61 18.16
C PHE A 68 2.47 -7.44 17.57
N GLN A 69 2.78 -8.56 18.21
CA GLN A 69 3.66 -9.57 17.65
C GLN A 69 2.83 -10.48 16.75
N LEU A 70 3.03 -10.37 15.44
CA LEU A 70 2.33 -11.18 14.44
C LEU A 70 3.17 -12.39 14.05
N VAL A 71 2.54 -13.56 14.01
CA VAL A 71 3.16 -14.84 13.61
C VAL A 71 2.36 -15.44 12.46
N ARG A 72 3.05 -16.11 11.53
CA ARG A 72 2.40 -16.88 10.47
C ARG A 72 2.07 -18.27 10.97
N VAL A 73 0.79 -18.60 10.96
CA VAL A 73 0.28 -19.93 11.32
C VAL A 73 -0.17 -20.64 10.04
N PRO A 74 0.29 -21.88 9.79
CA PRO A 74 -0.17 -22.65 8.64
C PRO A 74 -1.65 -23.01 8.82
N THR A 75 -2.39 -22.92 7.73
CA THR A 75 -3.77 -23.38 7.64
C THR A 75 -3.81 -24.82 7.10
N PRO A 76 -4.90 -25.58 7.35
CA PRO A 76 -5.04 -26.94 6.84
C PRO A 76 -4.92 -27.07 5.32
N TRP A 77 -5.18 -25.99 4.57
CA TRP A 77 -5.09 -25.94 3.11
C TRP A 77 -3.69 -25.57 2.59
N GLY A 78 -2.65 -25.63 3.42
CA GLY A 78 -1.27 -25.32 3.02
C GLY A 78 -0.99 -23.82 2.78
N THR A 79 -1.93 -22.95 3.12
CA THR A 79 -1.75 -21.48 3.06
C THR A 79 -1.37 -20.93 4.44
N PHE A 80 -0.88 -19.68 4.51
CA PHE A 80 -0.52 -19.03 5.78
C PHE A 80 -1.53 -17.97 6.17
N ARG A 81 -1.92 -17.95 7.45
CA ARG A 81 -2.68 -16.86 8.05
C ARG A 81 -1.81 -16.12 9.06
N MET A 82 -1.94 -14.80 9.11
CA MET A 82 -1.34 -13.99 10.16
C MET A 82 -2.20 -14.08 11.42
N ASP A 83 -1.61 -14.49 12.53
CA ASP A 83 -2.24 -14.49 13.85
C ASP A 83 -1.43 -13.65 14.83
N THR A 84 -2.08 -13.15 15.89
CA THR A 84 -1.43 -12.34 16.92
C THR A 84 -0.91 -13.26 18.03
N ALA A 85 0.42 -13.42 18.09
CA ALA A 85 1.06 -14.20 19.14
C ALA A 85 1.14 -13.47 20.48
N GLY A 86 1.25 -12.13 20.46
CA GLY A 86 1.41 -11.34 21.68
C GLY A 86 0.99 -9.88 21.52
N ARG A 87 0.64 -9.27 22.65
CA ARG A 87 0.27 -7.85 22.76
C ARG A 87 1.05 -7.24 23.91
N TYR A 88 1.81 -6.19 23.64
CA TYR A 88 2.67 -5.56 24.64
C TYR A 88 2.38 -4.06 24.73
N PRO A 89 1.95 -3.55 25.89
CA PRO A 89 1.81 -2.12 26.10
C PRO A 89 3.20 -1.50 26.23
N ILE A 90 3.44 -0.43 25.48
CA ILE A 90 4.70 0.31 25.41
C ILE A 90 4.40 1.79 25.49
N ALA A 91 5.23 2.53 26.22
CA ALA A 91 5.11 3.97 26.38
C ALA A 91 6.30 4.66 25.73
N PHE A 92 6.04 5.71 24.95
CA PHE A 92 7.05 6.51 24.28
C PHE A 92 6.86 7.98 24.61
N SER A 93 7.93 8.68 24.94
CA SER A 93 7.92 10.15 25.00
C SER A 93 7.83 10.74 23.59
N MET A 94 7.12 11.85 23.42
CA MET A 94 7.03 12.56 22.14
C MET A 94 8.41 13.01 21.63
N ALA A 95 9.36 13.28 22.55
CA ALA A 95 10.73 13.64 22.20
C ALA A 95 11.49 12.51 21.49
N ASN A 96 11.12 11.25 21.74
CA ASN A 96 11.74 10.10 21.10
C ASN A 96 11.14 9.80 19.72
N VAL A 97 10.10 10.52 19.30
CA VAL A 97 9.49 10.36 17.98
C VAL A 97 10.29 11.14 16.96
N GLY A 98 11.14 10.44 16.20
CA GLY A 98 12.03 11.07 15.21
C GLY A 98 11.33 11.41 13.90
N ALA A 99 10.67 10.43 13.27
CA ALA A 99 10.05 10.63 11.97
C ALA A 99 8.77 9.81 11.79
N LEU A 100 7.77 10.40 11.13
CA LEU A 100 6.56 9.69 10.72
C LEU A 100 6.60 9.39 9.22
N PRO A 101 6.20 8.19 8.78
CA PRO A 101 6.14 7.85 7.37
C PRO A 101 5.13 8.75 6.66
N ARG A 102 5.53 9.27 5.50
CA ARG A 102 4.65 10.06 4.66
C ARG A 102 3.55 9.17 4.10
N LYS A 103 2.29 9.56 4.30
CA LYS A 103 1.13 8.91 3.67
C LYS A 103 1.28 8.97 2.15
N ARG A 104 1.44 7.82 1.50
CA ARG A 104 1.54 7.72 0.04
C ARG A 104 0.16 7.98 -0.58
N ASN A 105 0.08 8.86 -1.56
CA ASN A 105 -1.14 9.05 -2.35
C ASN A 105 -1.18 7.95 -3.43
N ARG A 106 -2.13 7.01 -3.31
CA ARG A 106 -2.27 5.86 -4.22
C ARG A 106 -3.25 6.10 -5.36
N TRP A 107 -3.75 7.33 -5.53
CA TRP A 107 -4.69 7.68 -6.61
C TRP A 107 -4.20 7.22 -7.99
N PHE A 108 -2.96 7.54 -8.33
CA PHE A 108 -2.37 7.17 -9.63
C PHE A 108 -2.24 5.65 -9.80
N GLU A 109 -1.94 4.90 -8.74
CA GLU A 109 -1.87 3.43 -8.80
C GLU A 109 -3.24 2.84 -9.16
N GLY A 110 -4.32 3.37 -8.59
CA GLY A 110 -5.68 2.90 -8.85
C GLY A 110 -6.14 3.16 -10.28
N VAL A 111 -5.85 4.35 -10.82
CA VAL A 111 -6.17 4.69 -12.22
C VAL A 111 -5.38 3.80 -13.19
N LEU A 112 -4.10 3.57 -12.92
CA LEU A 112 -3.25 2.70 -13.75
C LEU A 112 -3.72 1.24 -13.72
N MET A 113 -4.09 0.69 -12.56
CA MET A 113 -4.63 -0.67 -12.47
C MET A 113 -5.96 -0.80 -13.23
N THR A 114 -6.84 0.19 -13.11
CA THR A 114 -8.14 0.19 -13.80
C THR A 114 -7.95 0.29 -15.31
N GLY A 115 -7.07 1.17 -15.78
CA GLY A 115 -6.73 1.28 -17.20
C GLY A 115 -6.07 0.01 -17.76
N GLY A 116 -5.17 -0.61 -16.99
CA GLY A 116 -4.55 -1.88 -17.36
C GLY A 116 -5.56 -3.03 -17.49
N LEU A 117 -6.47 -3.18 -16.52
CA LEU A 117 -7.55 -4.17 -16.58
C LEU A 117 -8.52 -3.92 -17.74
N GLY A 118 -8.86 -2.65 -18.02
CA GLY A 118 -9.70 -2.30 -19.16
C GLY A 118 -9.06 -2.69 -20.49
N TYR A 119 -7.76 -2.42 -20.64
CA TYR A 119 -7.00 -2.78 -21.85
C TYR A 119 -6.88 -4.30 -22.04
N THR A 120 -6.62 -5.06 -20.98
CA THR A 120 -6.54 -6.53 -21.09
C THR A 120 -7.90 -7.14 -21.45
N ALA A 121 -8.98 -6.64 -20.86
CA ALA A 121 -10.34 -7.08 -21.20
C ALA A 121 -10.70 -6.79 -22.67
N LEU A 122 -10.39 -5.58 -23.17
CA LEU A 122 -10.65 -5.21 -24.57
C LEU A 122 -9.88 -6.11 -25.54
N ASN A 123 -8.61 -6.38 -25.26
CA ASN A 123 -7.81 -7.27 -26.08
C ASN A 123 -8.34 -8.70 -26.07
N LEU A 124 -8.85 -9.16 -24.94
CA LEU A 124 -9.43 -10.50 -24.82
C LEU A 124 -10.73 -10.61 -25.65
N VAL A 125 -11.59 -9.60 -25.60
CA VAL A 125 -12.79 -9.52 -26.44
C VAL A 125 -12.44 -9.45 -27.93
N ASN A 126 -11.46 -8.62 -28.30
CA ASN A 126 -11.00 -8.50 -29.69
C ASN A 126 -10.39 -9.82 -30.19
N THR A 127 -9.63 -10.53 -29.35
CA THR A 127 -9.07 -11.87 -29.64
C THR A 127 -10.18 -12.89 -29.93
N VAL A 128 -11.22 -12.94 -29.10
CA VAL A 128 -12.35 -13.86 -29.27
C VAL A 128 -13.16 -13.53 -30.52
N ARG A 129 -13.32 -12.24 -30.84
CA ARG A 129 -14.09 -11.77 -32.00
C ARG A 129 -13.33 -11.98 -33.33
N GLU A 130 -12.05 -11.67 -33.37
CA GLU A 130 -11.24 -11.72 -34.60
C GLU A 130 -10.58 -13.09 -34.85
N LYS A 131 -10.66 -14.04 -33.89
CA LYS A 131 -9.97 -15.35 -33.93
C LYS A 131 -8.45 -15.25 -34.15
N ILE A 132 -7.84 -14.12 -33.80
CA ILE A 132 -6.40 -13.87 -33.85
C ILE A 132 -5.82 -14.16 -32.46
N HIS A 133 -4.62 -14.75 -32.37
CA HIS A 133 -3.98 -15.09 -31.10
C HIS A 133 -3.82 -13.87 -30.16
N PRO A 134 -4.04 -14.02 -28.84
CA PRO A 134 -4.07 -12.91 -27.86
C PRO A 134 -2.72 -12.21 -27.65
N LEU A 135 -1.67 -12.71 -28.28
CA LEU A 135 -0.29 -12.21 -28.19
C LEU A 135 0.26 -11.72 -29.53
N ALA A 136 -0.50 -11.85 -30.63
CA ALA A 136 0.01 -11.52 -31.97
C ALA A 136 0.22 -10.00 -32.18
N LYS A 137 -0.38 -9.15 -31.33
CA LYS A 137 -0.24 -7.70 -31.38
C LYS A 137 0.13 -7.11 -30.01
N THR A 138 0.95 -7.81 -29.24
CA THR A 138 1.41 -7.32 -27.93
C THR A 138 2.92 -7.18 -27.93
N ILE A 139 3.39 -5.95 -28.10
CA ILE A 139 4.65 -5.50 -27.51
C ILE A 139 4.40 -5.54 -26.01
N LEU A 140 4.74 -6.65 -25.37
CA LEU A 140 4.81 -6.72 -23.93
C LEU A 140 5.89 -5.70 -23.51
N PRO A 141 5.70 -4.90 -22.43
CA PRO A 141 6.86 -4.31 -21.79
C PRO A 141 7.79 -5.47 -21.44
N THR A 142 9.01 -5.43 -21.98
CA THR A 142 10.01 -6.51 -21.96
C THR A 142 10.25 -7.12 -20.57
N SER A 143 9.83 -6.44 -19.50
CA SER A 143 9.91 -6.86 -18.11
C SER A 143 9.04 -8.06 -17.71
N LEU A 144 7.94 -8.38 -18.40
CA LEU A 144 7.09 -9.54 -18.05
C LEU A 144 7.38 -10.81 -18.86
N VAL A 145 8.12 -10.69 -19.96
CA VAL A 145 8.55 -11.84 -20.78
C VAL A 145 9.66 -12.64 -20.11
N ALA A 146 10.42 -12.03 -19.19
CA ALA A 146 11.54 -12.67 -18.51
C ALA A 146 11.16 -13.73 -17.45
N LEU A 147 9.87 -13.88 -17.12
CA LEU A 147 9.40 -14.78 -16.05
C LEU A 147 8.66 -16.03 -16.55
N VAL A 148 8.51 -16.21 -17.86
CA VAL A 148 7.92 -17.43 -18.42
C VAL A 148 9.05 -18.38 -18.85
N PRO A 149 9.19 -19.57 -18.25
CA PRO A 149 10.20 -20.53 -18.70
C PRO A 149 9.90 -20.95 -20.15
N GLN A 150 10.86 -20.69 -21.05
CA GLN A 150 10.84 -21.05 -22.48
C GLN A 150 10.97 -22.57 -22.68
N GLN A 151 10.01 -23.36 -22.23
CA GLN A 151 9.96 -24.78 -22.53
C GLN A 151 8.60 -25.14 -23.12
N LEU A 152 8.37 -24.76 -24.38
CA LEU A 152 7.58 -25.55 -25.34
C LEU A 152 7.67 -24.92 -26.75
N ALA A 153 8.87 -24.90 -27.33
CA ALA A 153 9.05 -24.63 -28.75
C ALA A 153 9.50 -25.92 -29.44
N THR A 154 8.59 -26.84 -29.69
CA THR A 154 8.79 -27.84 -30.74
C THR A 154 8.40 -27.20 -32.08
N PRO A 155 9.24 -27.30 -33.13
CA PRO A 155 8.87 -26.80 -34.45
C PRO A 155 7.87 -27.76 -35.11
N LEU A 156 6.66 -27.29 -35.41
CA LEU A 156 5.75 -27.99 -36.31
C LEU A 156 6.22 -27.84 -37.77
N PRO A 157 6.19 -28.91 -38.58
CA PRO A 157 6.82 -28.96 -39.89
C PRO A 157 5.91 -28.43 -41.01
N ASN A 158 6.57 -28.08 -42.12
CA ASN A 158 6.03 -27.95 -43.48
C ASN A 158 5.22 -26.70 -43.86
N SER A 159 5.92 -25.72 -44.44
CA SER A 159 5.49 -25.14 -45.73
C SER A 159 6.69 -24.69 -46.58
N LYS A 160 7.37 -25.64 -47.24
CA LYS A 160 8.45 -25.41 -48.23
C LYS A 160 8.03 -24.60 -49.48
N LYS A 161 6.90 -23.89 -49.48
CA LYS A 161 6.38 -23.15 -50.65
C LYS A 161 6.37 -21.62 -50.50
N ALA A 162 6.67 -21.08 -49.31
CA ALA A 162 6.70 -19.63 -49.11
C ALA A 162 8.09 -18.99 -49.38
N ALA A 163 9.19 -19.73 -49.23
CA ALA A 163 10.55 -19.18 -49.34
C ALA A 163 11.04 -18.92 -50.78
N ILE A 164 10.43 -19.53 -51.80
CA ILE A 164 10.91 -19.45 -53.19
C ILE A 164 10.37 -18.21 -53.93
N ARG A 165 9.36 -17.52 -53.37
CA ARG A 165 8.72 -16.37 -54.04
C ARG A 165 9.41 -15.03 -53.80
N TRP A 166 10.31 -14.94 -52.80
CA TRP A 166 11.03 -13.71 -52.45
C TRP A 166 12.43 -13.59 -53.06
N ALA A 167 12.97 -14.66 -53.65
CA ALA A 167 14.33 -14.69 -54.21
C ALA A 167 14.42 -14.26 -55.70
N LYS A 168 13.29 -13.89 -56.35
CA LYS A 168 13.25 -13.58 -57.79
C LYS A 168 13.05 -12.10 -58.13
N THR A 169 13.04 -11.19 -57.15
CA THR A 169 12.71 -9.76 -57.40
C THR A 169 13.86 -8.81 -57.06
N THR A 170 15.11 -9.29 -57.06
CA THR A 170 16.28 -8.41 -56.86
C THR A 170 17.30 -8.65 -57.97
N VAL A 171 16.96 -8.19 -59.17
CA VAL A 171 17.86 -8.06 -60.32
C VAL A 171 17.87 -6.57 -60.70
N PHE A 172 19.04 -5.95 -60.45
CA PHE A 172 19.61 -4.73 -61.05
C PHE A 172 18.80 -3.44 -61.16
N ARG A 173 19.34 -2.37 -60.55
CA ARG A 173 20.06 -1.33 -61.29
C ARG A 173 20.93 -0.45 -60.38
N TRP A 174 22.07 -0.07 -60.94
CA TRP A 174 22.99 0.97 -60.46
C TRP A 174 22.31 2.34 -60.46
#